data_AF-A0A970JLA2-F1
#
_entry.id   AF-A0A970JLA2-F1
#
_cell.length_a   1.000
_cell.length_b   1.000
_cell.length_c   1.000
_cell.angle_alpha   90.00
_cell.angle_beta   90.00
_cell.angle_gamma   90.00
#
_symmetry.space_group_name_H-M   'P 1'
#
loop_
_entity.id
_entity.type
_entity.pdbx_description
1 polymer ?
#
loop_
_entity_poly.entity_id
_entity_poly.type
_entity_poly.pdbx_seq_one_letter_code
_entity_poly.pdbx_strand_id
1 'polypeptide(L)'
;MKTLYISDLDGTLLNSRAELSNYTVETLNRLIESGGYFSVATARTAATALYILKDVKINVPIILMNGVLVYDIHAGQYIKKEVLSKQLAKQITAAIKKTGQTGLMYALSGNELRTYYERLDNEPINAFIEERRRKYNKPFERISDFDDVDGDIIYFCFLDDHKSIWRLYDEVKDIGGIRIEMYKDIYSEDLWYLEIFRETASKNNAAQFLR
;
A
#
# COMPACT_ATOMS: atom_id res chain seq x y z
N MET A 1 -12.82 29.79 3.05
CA MET A 1 -12.53 28.40 3.44
C MET A 1 -12.06 27.67 2.18
N LYS A 2 -10.91 26.98 2.21
CA LYS A 2 -10.42 26.21 1.06
C LYS A 2 -10.84 24.75 1.23
N THR A 3 -11.29 24.11 0.15
CA THR A 3 -11.75 22.72 0.14
C THR A 3 -10.64 21.81 -0.35
N LEU A 4 -10.38 20.73 0.38
CA LEU A 4 -9.50 19.64 -0.04
C LEU A 4 -10.35 18.49 -0.60
N TYR A 5 -10.11 18.15 -1.86
CA TYR A 5 -10.69 16.98 -2.51
C TYR A 5 -9.72 15.79 -2.38
N ILE A 6 -10.22 14.65 -1.92
CA ILE A 6 -9.43 13.42 -1.79
C ILE A 6 -10.18 12.31 -2.51
N SER A 7 -9.50 11.62 -3.42
CA SER A 7 -10.06 10.48 -4.13
C SER A 7 -9.30 9.19 -3.81
N ASP A 8 -9.99 8.07 -3.79
CA ASP A 8 -9.34 6.78 -3.99
C ASP A 8 -8.83 6.66 -5.43
N LEU A 9 -7.93 5.71 -5.69
CA LEU A 9 -7.43 5.40 -7.03
C LEU A 9 -8.21 4.27 -7.67
N ASP A 10 -7.94 3.04 -7.24
CA ASP A 10 -8.48 1.82 -7.82
C ASP A 10 -10.01 1.75 -7.65
N GLY A 11 -10.73 1.46 -8.73
CA GLY A 11 -12.20 1.43 -8.73
C GLY A 11 -12.90 2.78 -8.55
N THR A 12 -12.16 3.90 -8.49
CA THR A 12 -12.73 5.25 -8.32
C THR A 12 -12.20 6.23 -9.38
N LEU A 13 -10.93 6.61 -9.30
CA LEU A 13 -10.32 7.60 -10.20
C LEU A 13 -9.69 6.94 -11.43
N LEU A 14 -9.18 5.73 -11.26
CA LEU A 14 -8.56 4.95 -12.33
C LEU A 14 -9.61 4.18 -13.13
N ASN A 15 -9.35 4.04 -14.43
CA ASN A 15 -10.15 3.18 -15.30
C ASN A 15 -9.82 1.68 -15.07
N SER A 16 -10.49 0.80 -15.81
CA SER A 16 -10.28 -0.65 -15.75
C SER A 16 -8.87 -1.13 -16.14
N ARG A 17 -8.05 -0.26 -16.74
CA ARG A 17 -6.62 -0.52 -17.05
C ARG A 17 -5.66 0.03 -15.98
N ALA A 18 -6.20 0.48 -14.85
CA ALA A 18 -5.45 1.11 -13.75
C ALA A 18 -4.70 2.38 -14.20
N GLU A 19 -5.32 3.18 -15.07
CA GLU A 19 -4.75 4.40 -15.64
C GLU A 19 -5.69 5.60 -15.47
N LEU A 20 -5.11 6.80 -15.43
CA LEU A 20 -5.87 8.05 -15.51
C LEU A 20 -6.19 8.35 -16.98
N SER A 21 -7.41 8.84 -17.24
CA SER A 21 -7.76 9.36 -18.55
C SER A 21 -7.21 10.79 -18.74
N ASN A 22 -6.98 11.21 -19.99
CA ASN A 22 -6.60 12.60 -20.28
C ASN A 22 -7.61 13.60 -19.72
N TYR A 23 -8.92 13.28 -19.83
CA TYR A 23 -9.98 14.10 -19.26
C TYR A 23 -9.84 14.28 -17.75
N THR A 24 -9.52 13.20 -17.02
CA THR A 24 -9.29 13.24 -15.57
C THR A 24 -8.09 14.13 -15.24
N VAL A 25 -6.96 13.93 -15.93
CA VAL A 25 -5.73 14.72 -15.73
C VAL A 25 -5.97 16.20 -15.97
N GLU A 26 -6.57 16.57 -17.12
CA GLU A 26 -6.88 17.96 -17.47
C GLU A 26 -7.84 18.60 -16.47
N THR A 27 -8.84 17.87 -16.00
CA THR A 27 -9.83 18.38 -15.04
C THR A 27 -9.21 18.64 -13.67
N LEU A 28 -8.40 17.71 -13.17
CA LEU A 28 -7.70 17.88 -11.89
C LEU A 28 -6.68 19.03 -11.96
N ASN A 29 -5.92 19.12 -13.05
CA ASN A 29 -4.96 20.21 -13.22
C ASN A 29 -5.64 21.58 -13.29
N ARG A 30 -6.79 21.72 -13.97
CA ARG A 30 -7.57 22.97 -13.96
C ARG A 30 -8.09 23.33 -12.57
N LEU A 31 -8.56 22.35 -11.79
CA LEU A 31 -8.98 22.57 -10.40
C LEU A 31 -7.82 23.13 -9.56
N ILE A 32 -6.65 22.52 -9.69
CA ILE A 32 -5.44 22.90 -8.95
C ILE A 32 -4.95 24.29 -9.37
N GLU A 33 -4.89 24.57 -10.67
CA GLU A 33 -4.52 25.89 -11.22
C GLU A 33 -5.47 27.01 -10.79
N SER A 34 -6.74 26.67 -10.55
CA SER A 34 -7.76 27.60 -10.01
C SER A 34 -7.67 27.78 -8.49
N GLY A 35 -6.64 27.23 -7.83
CA GLY A 35 -6.38 27.35 -6.40
C GLY A 35 -7.04 26.29 -5.51
N GLY A 36 -7.61 25.24 -6.11
CA GLY A 36 -8.13 24.07 -5.40
C GLY A 36 -7.03 23.15 -4.86
N TYR A 37 -7.34 22.36 -3.83
CA TYR A 37 -6.45 21.33 -3.32
C TYR A 37 -6.95 19.94 -3.68
N PHE A 38 -6.06 19.10 -4.17
CA PHE A 38 -6.38 17.73 -4.55
C PHE A 38 -5.32 16.75 -4.06
N SER A 39 -5.76 15.68 -3.40
CA SER A 39 -4.93 14.57 -2.93
C SER A 39 -5.57 13.23 -3.31
N VAL A 40 -4.84 12.14 -3.06
CA VAL A 40 -5.33 10.77 -3.21
C VAL A 40 -5.15 9.98 -1.92
N ALA A 41 -6.00 8.98 -1.71
CA ALA A 41 -5.86 8.01 -0.62
C ALA A 41 -5.99 6.58 -1.14
N THR A 42 -4.87 5.87 -1.21
CA THR A 42 -4.76 4.58 -1.91
C THR A 42 -4.06 3.50 -1.08
N ALA A 43 -4.29 2.23 -1.40
CA ALA A 43 -3.50 1.10 -0.92
C ALA A 43 -2.10 1.02 -1.58
N ARG A 44 -1.91 1.73 -2.70
CA ARG A 44 -0.66 1.71 -3.47
C ARG A 44 0.52 2.32 -2.70
N THR A 45 1.72 1.83 -3.01
CA THR A 45 3.01 2.41 -2.56
C THR A 45 3.33 3.71 -3.31
N ALA A 46 4.27 4.50 -2.80
CA ALA A 46 4.75 5.71 -3.49
C ALA A 46 5.25 5.42 -4.91
N ALA A 47 6.06 4.37 -5.09
CA ALA A 47 6.62 3.99 -6.39
C ALA A 47 5.56 3.83 -7.49
N THR A 48 4.40 3.27 -7.15
CA THR A 48 3.31 3.03 -8.11
C THR A 48 2.36 4.22 -8.20
N ALA A 49 2.01 4.85 -7.08
CA ALA A 49 1.12 6.02 -7.07
C ALA A 49 1.73 7.22 -7.81
N LEU A 50 3.02 7.53 -7.56
CA LEU A 50 3.71 8.65 -8.22
C LEU A 50 3.84 8.42 -9.72
N TYR A 51 4.08 7.19 -10.15
CA TYR A 51 4.11 6.85 -11.58
C TYR A 51 2.77 7.14 -12.26
N ILE A 52 1.66 6.76 -11.62
CA ILE A 52 0.30 6.96 -12.16
C ILE A 52 -0.08 8.44 -12.17
N LEU A 53 0.31 9.18 -11.12
CA LEU A 53 -0.07 10.56 -10.89
C LEU A 53 0.91 11.57 -11.51
N LYS A 54 1.92 11.11 -12.26
CA LYS A 54 3.01 11.94 -12.79
C LYS A 54 2.54 13.18 -13.59
N ASP A 55 1.38 13.08 -14.24
CA ASP A 55 0.82 14.14 -15.07
C ASP A 55 -0.19 15.03 -14.32
N VAL A 56 -0.51 14.70 -13.06
CA VAL A 56 -1.37 15.50 -12.17
C VAL A 56 -0.48 16.36 -11.26
N LYS A 57 -0.68 17.68 -11.29
CA LYS A 57 0.08 18.67 -10.53
C LYS A 57 -0.33 18.71 -9.04
N ILE A 58 -0.42 17.54 -8.39
CA ILE A 58 -0.82 17.42 -6.99
C ILE A 58 -0.05 18.43 -6.13
N ASN A 59 -0.80 19.20 -5.34
CA ASN A 59 -0.27 20.36 -4.60
C ASN A 59 -0.36 20.20 -3.08
N VAL A 60 -0.64 18.99 -2.61
CA VAL A 60 -0.71 18.60 -1.20
C VAL A 60 -0.19 17.17 -1.03
N PRO A 61 0.23 16.76 0.18
CA PRO A 61 0.71 15.39 0.40
C PRO A 61 -0.36 14.33 0.08
N ILE A 62 0.10 13.14 -0.30
CA ILE A 62 -0.74 11.98 -0.67
C ILE A 62 -0.75 10.92 0.41
N ILE A 63 -1.86 10.19 0.50
CA ILE A 63 -2.08 9.11 1.45
C ILE A 63 -1.85 7.77 0.75
N LEU A 64 -0.97 6.96 1.30
CA LEU A 64 -0.48 5.71 0.70
C LEU A 64 -0.69 4.54 1.66
N MET A 65 -0.69 3.33 1.09
CA MET A 65 -0.76 2.07 1.86
C MET A 65 -1.88 2.09 2.90
N ASN A 66 -3.10 2.44 2.49
CA ASN A 66 -4.30 2.52 3.33
C ASN A 66 -4.19 3.49 4.52
N GLY A 67 -3.33 4.51 4.40
CA GLY A 67 -3.12 5.51 5.45
C GLY A 67 -1.99 5.17 6.40
N VAL A 68 -1.22 4.11 6.11
CA VAL A 68 0.02 3.78 6.83
C VAL A 68 1.09 4.83 6.55
N LEU A 69 1.11 5.43 5.36
CA LEU A 69 2.08 6.47 4.99
C LEU A 69 1.38 7.72 4.47
N VAL A 70 1.95 8.88 4.78
CA VAL A 70 1.66 10.14 4.08
C VAL A 70 2.96 10.64 3.46
N TYR A 71 2.93 10.97 2.17
CA TYR A 71 4.09 11.36 1.38
C TYR A 71 3.89 12.75 0.79
N ASP A 72 4.83 13.65 1.06
CA ASP A 72 4.90 14.95 0.41
C ASP A 72 5.66 14.81 -0.91
N ILE A 73 4.95 15.00 -2.02
CA ILE A 73 5.51 14.85 -3.37
C ILE A 73 6.57 15.94 -3.65
N HIS A 74 6.36 17.16 -3.16
CA HIS A 74 7.26 18.28 -3.44
C HIS A 74 8.54 18.21 -2.62
N ALA A 75 8.42 17.84 -1.34
CA ALA A 75 9.57 17.63 -0.48
C ALA A 75 10.25 16.27 -0.74
N GLY A 76 9.58 15.37 -1.46
CA GLY A 76 10.09 14.04 -1.78
C GLY A 76 10.27 13.15 -0.55
N GLN A 77 9.40 13.29 0.46
CA GLN A 77 9.59 12.61 1.74
C GLN A 77 8.31 12.10 2.40
N TYR A 78 8.44 11.02 3.16
CA TYR A 78 7.39 10.54 4.06
C TYR A 78 7.29 11.45 5.29
N ILE A 79 6.12 12.06 5.48
CA ILE A 79 5.85 13.00 6.57
C ILE A 79 5.02 12.40 7.71
N LYS A 80 4.43 11.22 7.49
CA LYS A 80 3.76 10.41 8.50
C LYS A 80 3.95 8.93 8.19
N LYS A 81 4.11 8.12 9.24
CA LYS A 81 4.15 6.66 9.18
C LYS A 81 3.45 6.03 10.38
N GLU A 82 2.83 4.87 10.16
CA GLU A 82 2.32 3.99 11.20
C GLU A 82 3.15 2.71 11.22
N VAL A 83 3.76 2.40 12.37
CA VAL A 83 4.77 1.33 12.49
C VAL A 83 4.26 0.20 13.36
N LEU A 84 4.37 -1.03 12.89
CA LEU A 84 4.13 -2.22 13.70
C LEU A 84 5.23 -2.34 14.75
N SER A 85 4.86 -2.57 16.01
CA SER A 85 5.87 -2.88 17.02
C SER A 85 6.60 -4.17 16.64
N LYS A 86 7.86 -4.32 17.07
CA LYS A 86 8.62 -5.55 16.84
C LYS A 86 7.88 -6.81 17.33
N GLN A 87 7.09 -6.69 18.40
CA GLN A 87 6.27 -7.78 18.92
C GLN A 87 5.14 -8.15 17.95
N LEU A 88 4.40 -7.16 17.43
CA LEU A 88 3.34 -7.40 16.46
C LEU A 88 3.89 -8.01 15.16
N ALA A 89 4.99 -7.46 14.65
CA ALA A 89 5.67 -8.01 13.48
C ALA A 89 6.04 -9.49 13.69
N LYS A 90 6.61 -9.84 14.85
CA LYS A 90 6.94 -11.24 15.20
C LYS A 90 5.73 -12.16 15.30
N GLN A 91 4.59 -11.67 15.81
CA GLN A 91 3.36 -12.46 15.85
C GLN A 91 2.84 -12.75 14.44
N ILE A 92 2.91 -11.75 13.55
CA ILE A 92 2.54 -11.91 12.14
C ILE A 92 3.50 -12.88 11.44
N THR A 93 4.82 -12.72 11.56
CA THR A 93 5.80 -13.63 10.93
C THR A 93 5.68 -15.06 11.44
N ALA A 94 5.37 -15.27 12.73
CA ALA A 94 5.05 -16.58 13.27
C ALA A 94 3.80 -17.21 12.63
N ALA A 95 2.73 -16.42 12.40
CA ALA A 95 1.53 -16.89 11.71
C ALA A 95 1.81 -17.22 10.23
N ILE A 96 2.63 -16.43 9.54
CA ILE A 96 3.11 -16.72 8.18
C ILE A 96 3.83 -18.07 8.16
N LYS A 97 4.79 -18.28 9.06
CA LYS A 97 5.56 -19.54 9.17
C LYS A 97 4.66 -20.73 9.48
N LYS A 98 3.69 -20.58 10.38
CA LYS A 98 2.74 -21.64 10.77
C LYS A 98 1.84 -22.08 9.62
N THR A 99 1.40 -21.14 8.79
CA THR A 99 0.50 -21.42 7.66
C THR A 99 1.24 -21.81 6.39
N GLY A 100 2.54 -21.52 6.31
CA GLY A 100 3.33 -21.65 5.09
C GLY A 100 2.98 -20.61 4.03
N GLN A 101 2.24 -19.55 4.39
CA GLN A 101 1.85 -18.50 3.46
C GLN A 101 3.09 -17.77 2.92
N THR A 102 3.01 -17.33 1.68
CA THR A 102 4.02 -16.48 1.05
C THR A 102 3.40 -15.11 0.77
N GLY A 103 4.19 -14.05 0.96
CA GLY A 103 3.75 -12.68 0.79
C GLY A 103 4.91 -11.70 0.84
N LEU A 104 4.56 -10.43 1.02
CA LEU A 104 5.49 -9.31 1.00
C LEU A 104 5.51 -8.61 2.36
N MET A 105 6.69 -8.21 2.80
CA MET A 105 6.85 -7.32 3.95
C MET A 105 7.41 -5.97 3.49
N TYR A 106 6.88 -4.90 4.05
CA TYR A 106 7.34 -3.54 3.78
C TYR A 106 7.95 -2.93 5.02
N ALA A 107 9.14 -2.36 4.86
CA ALA A 107 9.80 -1.60 5.91
C ALA A 107 10.25 -0.25 5.38
N LEU A 108 10.19 0.75 6.26
CA LEU A 108 10.70 2.10 5.99
C LEU A 108 11.98 2.32 6.80
N SER A 109 13.06 2.71 6.13
CA SER A 109 14.31 3.12 6.78
C SER A 109 14.66 4.53 6.31
N GLY A 110 14.60 5.50 7.23
CA GLY A 110 14.67 6.91 6.87
C GLY A 110 13.54 7.29 5.91
N ASN A 111 13.89 7.62 4.67
CA ASN A 111 12.96 7.98 3.60
C ASN A 111 12.87 6.90 2.50
N GLU A 112 13.44 5.73 2.72
CA GLU A 112 13.48 4.64 1.75
C GLU A 112 12.48 3.54 2.14
N LEU A 113 11.50 3.28 1.26
CA LEU A 113 10.56 2.18 1.41
C LEU A 113 11.11 0.94 0.70
N ARG A 114 11.40 -0.11 1.47
CA ARG A 114 11.85 -1.40 0.95
C ARG A 114 10.73 -2.43 0.99
N THR A 115 10.74 -3.34 0.02
CA THR A 115 9.78 -4.43 -0.12
C THR A 115 10.54 -5.75 -0.18
N TYR A 116 10.20 -6.66 0.73
CA TYR A 116 10.89 -7.92 0.95
C TYR A 116 10.00 -9.12 0.67
N TYR A 117 10.62 -10.23 0.30
CA TYR A 117 9.99 -11.56 0.26
C TYR A 117 11.00 -12.65 0.66
N GLU A 118 10.53 -13.74 1.26
CA GLU A 118 11.38 -14.91 1.59
C GLU A 118 11.40 -15.93 0.42
N ARG A 119 10.22 -16.21 -0.13
CA ARG A 119 9.95 -17.23 -1.15
C ARG A 119 9.07 -16.67 -2.27
N LEU A 120 9.11 -17.32 -3.43
CA LEU A 120 8.26 -17.05 -4.60
C LEU A 120 7.71 -18.36 -5.15
N ASP A 121 7.01 -19.08 -4.29
CA ASP A 121 6.33 -20.35 -4.59
C ASP A 121 4.82 -20.17 -4.90
N ASN A 122 4.33 -18.92 -4.85
CA ASN A 122 2.98 -18.51 -5.21
C ASN A 122 3.03 -17.67 -6.52
N GLU A 123 2.31 -18.14 -7.54
CA GLU A 123 2.26 -17.50 -8.88
C GLU A 123 1.63 -16.10 -8.84
N PRO A 124 0.46 -15.87 -8.20
CA PRO A 124 -0.09 -14.52 -8.02
C PRO A 124 0.89 -13.48 -7.47
N ILE A 125 1.66 -13.81 -6.44
CA ILE A 125 2.67 -12.91 -5.88
C ILE A 125 3.83 -12.70 -6.87
N ASN A 126 4.27 -13.75 -7.57
CA ASN A 126 5.30 -13.64 -8.59
C ASN A 126 4.87 -12.70 -9.74
N ALA A 127 3.65 -12.89 -10.26
CA ALA A 127 3.07 -12.02 -11.29
C ALA A 127 2.94 -10.57 -10.80
N PHE A 128 2.49 -10.37 -9.55
CA PHE A 128 2.41 -9.04 -8.93
C PHE A 128 3.77 -8.33 -8.91
N ILE A 129 4.84 -9.05 -8.51
CA ILE A 129 6.21 -8.52 -8.45
C ILE A 129 6.73 -8.18 -9.84
N GLU A 130 6.61 -9.10 -10.80
CA GLU A 130 7.14 -8.93 -12.15
C GLU A 130 6.45 -7.79 -12.90
N GLU A 131 5.13 -7.66 -12.76
CA GLU A 131 4.39 -6.50 -13.30
C GLU A 131 4.95 -5.19 -12.74
N ARG A 132 5.22 -5.14 -11.42
CA ARG A 132 5.65 -3.92 -10.75
C ARG A 132 7.11 -3.56 -11.01
N ARG A 133 7.98 -4.56 -11.17
CA ARG A 133 9.35 -4.37 -11.67
C ARG A 133 9.32 -3.78 -13.07
N ARG A 134 8.56 -4.38 -13.98
CA ARG A 134 8.50 -3.95 -15.39
C ARG A 134 7.84 -2.58 -15.59
N LYS A 135 6.71 -2.32 -14.92
CA LYS A 135 5.90 -1.12 -15.16
C LYS A 135 6.36 0.09 -14.34
N TYR A 136 6.82 -0.13 -13.10
CA TYR A 136 7.11 0.95 -12.16
C TYR A 136 8.57 1.00 -11.69
N ASN A 137 9.43 0.10 -12.18
CA ASN A 137 10.81 -0.05 -11.70
C ASN A 137 10.90 -0.21 -10.18
N LYS A 138 9.91 -0.89 -9.57
CA LYS A 138 9.84 -1.07 -8.13
C LYS A 138 10.79 -2.20 -7.70
N PRO A 139 11.72 -1.96 -6.76
CA PRO A 139 12.61 -2.99 -6.25
C PRO A 139 11.87 -3.95 -5.31
N PHE A 140 12.30 -5.22 -5.34
CA PHE A 140 11.88 -6.26 -4.41
C PHE A 140 13.09 -7.10 -4.04
N GLU A 141 13.35 -7.22 -2.75
CA GLU A 141 14.54 -7.87 -2.20
C GLU A 141 14.18 -9.22 -1.60
N ARG A 142 14.95 -10.25 -1.99
CA ARG A 142 14.82 -11.57 -1.36
C ARG A 142 15.65 -11.60 -0.08
N ILE A 143 15.06 -12.09 1.00
CA ILE A 143 15.73 -12.31 2.28
C ILE A 143 15.55 -13.76 2.75
N SER A 144 16.29 -14.17 3.78
CA SER A 144 16.17 -15.48 4.40
C SER A 144 14.95 -15.59 5.32
N ASP A 145 14.75 -14.58 6.16
CA ASP A 145 13.73 -14.57 7.20
C ASP A 145 13.26 -13.12 7.42
N PHE A 146 11.95 -12.88 7.46
CA PHE A 146 11.37 -11.58 7.78
C PHE A 146 11.77 -11.07 9.17
N ASP A 147 12.07 -11.97 10.11
CA ASP A 147 12.51 -11.60 11.46
C ASP A 147 13.91 -10.94 11.48
N ASP A 148 14.68 -11.06 10.39
CA ASP A 148 16.03 -10.49 10.25
C ASP A 148 16.02 -9.03 9.74
N VAL A 149 14.86 -8.49 9.35
CA VAL A 149 14.79 -7.14 8.77
C VAL A 149 14.90 -6.06 9.84
N ASP A 150 15.93 -5.24 9.70
CA ASP A 150 16.09 -4.00 10.43
C ASP A 150 15.32 -2.84 9.76
N GLY A 151 14.61 -2.06 10.57
CA GLY A 151 13.86 -0.89 10.13
C GLY A 151 12.46 -0.83 10.73
N ASP A 152 11.69 0.17 10.32
CA ASP A 152 10.29 0.28 10.73
C ASP A 152 9.42 -0.60 9.85
N ILE A 153 9.02 -1.77 10.34
CA ILE A 153 8.08 -2.65 9.65
C ILE A 153 6.70 -2.01 9.69
N ILE A 154 6.09 -1.79 8.53
CA ILE A 154 4.85 -1.02 8.41
C ILE A 154 3.69 -1.79 7.79
N TYR A 155 3.96 -2.86 7.04
CA TYR A 155 2.93 -3.51 6.23
C TYR A 155 3.31 -4.94 5.84
N PHE A 156 2.33 -5.83 5.83
CA PHE A 156 2.39 -7.14 5.17
C PHE A 156 1.28 -7.23 4.12
N CYS A 157 1.58 -7.82 2.97
CA CYS A 157 0.64 -7.95 1.85
C CYS A 157 0.72 -9.36 1.28
N PHE A 158 -0.43 -10.01 1.17
CA PHE A 158 -0.60 -11.36 0.66
C PHE A 158 -1.62 -11.32 -0.47
N LEU A 159 -1.41 -12.14 -1.49
CA LEU A 159 -2.30 -12.29 -2.64
C LEU A 159 -2.34 -13.76 -3.01
N ASP A 160 -3.50 -14.40 -2.85
CA ASP A 160 -3.65 -15.83 -3.09
C ASP A 160 -5.13 -16.19 -3.29
N ASP A 161 -5.42 -17.48 -3.47
CA ASP A 161 -6.80 -17.98 -3.43
C ASP A 161 -7.45 -17.78 -2.05
N HIS A 162 -8.79 -17.71 -2.02
CA HIS A 162 -9.55 -17.44 -0.80
C HIS A 162 -9.21 -18.40 0.36
N LYS A 163 -8.99 -19.69 0.08
CA LYS A 163 -8.73 -20.69 1.13
C LYS A 163 -7.38 -20.47 1.77
N SER A 164 -6.36 -20.15 0.97
CA SER A 164 -5.00 -19.84 1.46
C SER A 164 -5.00 -18.55 2.28
N ILE A 165 -5.62 -17.48 1.77
CA ILE A 165 -5.78 -16.23 2.50
C ILE A 165 -6.55 -16.41 3.83
N TRP A 166 -7.64 -17.18 3.82
CA TRP A 166 -8.46 -17.40 5.01
C TRP A 166 -7.69 -18.14 6.11
N ARG A 167 -6.78 -19.07 5.75
CA ARG A 167 -5.93 -19.76 6.74
C ARG A 167 -5.02 -18.79 7.48
N LEU A 168 -4.40 -17.84 6.76
CA LEU A 168 -3.59 -16.81 7.41
C LEU A 168 -4.46 -15.88 8.24
N TYR A 169 -5.61 -15.45 7.71
CA TYR A 169 -6.57 -14.62 8.44
C TYR A 169 -6.92 -15.21 9.80
N ASP A 170 -7.26 -16.50 9.86
CA ASP A 170 -7.67 -17.17 11.10
C ASP A 170 -6.58 -17.15 12.18
N GLU A 171 -5.30 -17.15 11.79
CA GLU A 171 -4.16 -17.06 12.69
C GLU A 171 -3.87 -15.65 13.19
N VAL A 172 -4.24 -14.61 12.43
CA VAL A 172 -3.90 -13.21 12.76
C VAL A 172 -5.08 -12.40 13.30
N LYS A 173 -6.33 -12.81 13.07
CA LYS A 173 -7.54 -12.01 13.37
C LYS A 173 -7.67 -11.56 14.83
N ASP A 174 -7.11 -12.33 15.76
CA ASP A 174 -7.21 -12.08 17.19
C ASP A 174 -5.97 -11.35 17.76
N ILE A 175 -5.01 -10.99 16.90
CA ILE A 175 -3.87 -10.15 17.31
C ILE A 175 -4.39 -8.73 17.53
N GLY A 176 -4.36 -8.24 18.77
CA GLY A 176 -4.68 -6.85 19.07
C GLY A 176 -3.60 -5.89 18.56
N GLY A 177 -3.96 -4.66 18.20
CA GLY A 177 -3.00 -3.64 17.73
C GLY A 177 -2.76 -3.62 16.21
N ILE A 178 -3.39 -4.53 15.47
CA ILE A 178 -3.32 -4.59 14.00
C ILE A 178 -4.70 -4.35 13.37
N ARG A 179 -4.69 -3.88 12.13
CA ARG A 179 -5.81 -3.90 11.22
C ARG A 179 -5.51 -4.90 10.12
N ILE A 180 -6.55 -5.62 9.71
CA ILE A 180 -6.52 -6.54 8.58
C ILE A 180 -7.55 -6.05 7.57
N GLU A 181 -7.11 -5.81 6.33
CA GLU A 181 -7.99 -5.58 5.20
C GLU A 181 -7.95 -6.83 4.33
N MET A 182 -9.10 -7.48 4.15
CA MET A 182 -9.25 -8.67 3.30
C MET A 182 -10.34 -8.42 2.27
N TYR A 183 -9.98 -8.47 1.00
CA TYR A 183 -10.90 -8.16 -0.09
C TYR A 183 -10.52 -8.88 -1.38
N LYS A 184 -11.52 -9.09 -2.23
CA LYS A 184 -11.34 -9.71 -3.55
C LYS A 184 -10.62 -8.75 -4.49
N ASP A 185 -9.66 -9.25 -5.27
CA ASP A 185 -9.00 -8.44 -6.29
C ASP A 185 -10.02 -7.98 -7.34
N ILE A 186 -10.01 -6.69 -7.68
CA ILE A 186 -10.93 -6.13 -8.66
C ILE A 186 -10.49 -6.45 -10.10
N TYR A 187 -9.25 -6.93 -10.27
CA TYR A 187 -8.68 -7.29 -11.57
C TYR A 187 -8.64 -8.81 -11.81
N SER A 188 -8.89 -9.63 -10.78
CA SER A 188 -8.81 -11.10 -10.85
C SER A 188 -9.93 -11.76 -10.06
N GLU A 189 -10.73 -12.62 -10.70
CA GLU A 189 -11.94 -13.19 -10.08
C GLU A 189 -11.68 -14.25 -9.00
N ASP A 190 -10.47 -14.81 -8.92
CA ASP A 190 -10.16 -15.91 -7.98
C ASP A 190 -9.18 -15.52 -6.88
N LEU A 191 -8.68 -14.28 -6.89
CA LEU A 191 -7.64 -13.82 -5.98
C LEU A 191 -8.18 -12.90 -4.90
N TRP A 192 -7.58 -13.01 -3.73
CA TRP A 192 -7.90 -12.25 -2.53
C TRP A 192 -6.63 -11.60 -2.00
N TYR A 193 -6.75 -10.33 -1.65
CA TYR A 193 -5.76 -9.65 -0.85
C TYR A 193 -6.01 -9.91 0.63
N LEU A 194 -4.92 -10.03 1.37
CA LEU A 194 -4.90 -9.82 2.81
C LEU A 194 -3.76 -8.88 3.13
N GLU A 195 -4.09 -7.77 3.77
CA GLU A 195 -3.16 -6.71 4.10
C GLU A 195 -3.17 -6.50 5.61
N ILE A 196 -2.01 -6.53 6.24
CA ILE A 196 -1.86 -6.40 7.70
C ILE A 196 -0.97 -5.21 8.01
N PHE A 197 -1.47 -4.31 8.84
CA PHE A 197 -0.76 -3.10 9.26
C PHE A 197 -1.29 -2.60 10.60
N ARG A 198 -0.75 -1.51 11.12
CA ARG A 198 -1.12 -1.00 12.45
C ARG A 198 -2.59 -0.55 12.51
N GLU A 199 -3.29 -0.84 13.61
CA GLU A 199 -4.73 -0.54 13.77
C GLU A 199 -5.11 0.94 13.59
N THR A 200 -4.18 1.84 13.94
CA THR A 200 -4.32 3.29 13.87
C THR A 200 -4.31 3.82 12.43
N ALA A 201 -3.80 3.06 11.47
CA ALA A 201 -3.77 3.46 10.08
C ALA A 201 -5.17 3.33 9.45
N SER A 202 -5.60 4.39 8.78
CA SER A 202 -6.74 4.37 7.86
C SER A 202 -6.67 5.57 6.93
N LYS A 203 -7.30 5.47 5.75
CA LYS A 203 -7.45 6.60 4.83
C LYS A 203 -8.06 7.81 5.53
N ASN A 204 -9.04 7.61 6.42
CA ASN A 204 -9.68 8.67 7.20
C ASN A 204 -8.72 9.33 8.19
N ASN A 205 -7.99 8.57 9.01
CA ASN A 205 -7.04 9.12 9.99
C ASN A 205 -5.88 9.85 9.31
N ALA A 206 -5.45 9.37 8.14
CA ALA A 206 -4.45 10.05 7.34
C ALA A 206 -5.01 11.33 6.68
N ALA A 207 -6.27 11.33 6.23
CA ALA A 207 -6.94 12.52 5.72
C ALA A 207 -7.12 13.60 6.79
N GLN A 208 -7.40 13.21 8.04
CA GLN A 208 -7.45 14.14 9.17
C GLN A 208 -6.09 14.79 9.46
N PHE A 209 -4.97 14.10 9.19
CA PHE A 209 -3.64 14.68 9.32
C PHE A 209 -3.33 15.76 8.25
N LEU A 210 -4.02 15.73 7.10
CA LEU A 210 -3.87 16.73 6.04
C LEU A 210 -4.74 17.99 6.25
N ARG A 211 -5.57 18.02 7.30
CA ARG A 211 -6.47 19.13 7.63
C ARG A 211 -5.84 20.07 8.65
#